data_AF-A0A060XU93-F1
#
_entry.id   AF-A0A060XU93-F1
#
_cell.length_a   1.000
_cell.length_b   1.000
_cell.length_c   1.000
_cell.angle_alpha   90.00
_cell.angle_beta   90.00
_cell.angle_gamma   90.00
#
_symmetry.space_group_name_H-M   'P 1'
#
loop_
_entity.id
_entity.type
_entity.pdbx_description
1 polymer ?
#
loop_
_entity_poly.entity_id
_entity_poly.type
_entity_poly.pdbx_seq_one_letter_code
_entity_poly.pdbx_strand_id
1 'polypeptide(L)'
;MAPSLAQAYRRRWWMAVTAVIENLLFSAVLLGWGSLLIMLKNEGFYSHLCIDNETVFSNISSWDSGIWHSCVDQEEMLNLGFTIGSFLLSAATLPLGILMDKYGPRPLRLLGSACFAFSCAMIAGAAYNPEVLSALIFIAVSFNGFGGICLTFTSLTLPNMFGNVRSTILSLMIGSYASSAVTFPGVKLIYDLGVSFRVIMWVWSGLAGLVFLNCFLNWPGESFPAPEDISYTKEVKLSGMVMDDKVTGDRFYSHVTTVEEKMAAKQQEPDPSSEQLPTGEQTQGGPPFRSSVCSPIFLWSLITMAMTQLRIIFFMGAMNKMLEFLVTHGDPHPSKELLMEAEQQVGFYSSVFGSLQLLCLLTCPLIGYIMDWRMKECDVDQRCACVRVCVCVCARVCVTE
;
A
#
# COMPACT_ATOMS: atom_id res chain seq x y z
N MET A 1 8.05 23.19 -11.78
CA MET A 1 7.51 23.75 -10.52
C MET A 1 6.39 22.83 -10.06
N ALA A 2 6.31 22.50 -8.77
CA ALA A 2 5.21 21.68 -8.25
C ALA A 2 3.87 22.46 -8.35
N PRO A 3 2.74 21.80 -8.65
CA PRO A 3 1.43 22.46 -8.67
C PRO A 3 1.05 22.89 -7.25
N SER A 4 0.27 23.97 -7.15
CA SER A 4 -0.26 24.43 -5.87
C SER A 4 -1.40 23.54 -5.38
N LEU A 5 -1.70 23.58 -4.08
CA LEU A 5 -2.81 22.83 -3.51
C LEU A 5 -4.15 23.17 -4.20
N ALA A 6 -4.39 24.45 -4.52
CA ALA A 6 -5.57 24.89 -5.26
C ALA A 6 -5.69 24.27 -6.66
N GLN A 7 -4.58 24.07 -7.37
CA GLN A 7 -4.58 23.36 -8.66
C GLN A 7 -4.91 21.87 -8.48
N ALA A 8 -4.37 21.23 -7.44
CA ALA A 8 -4.69 19.84 -7.11
C ALA A 8 -6.18 19.66 -6.77
N TYR A 9 -6.78 20.56 -6.00
CA TYR A 9 -8.22 20.55 -5.71
C TYR A 9 -9.08 20.60 -6.98
N ARG A 10 -8.70 21.40 -7.98
CA ARG A 10 -9.41 21.44 -9.28
C ARG A 10 -9.30 20.12 -10.06
N ARG A 11 -8.23 19.36 -9.85
CA ARG A 11 -7.95 18.07 -10.51
C ARG A 11 -8.27 16.85 -9.62
N ARG A 12 -8.92 17.05 -8.47
CA ARG A 12 -9.11 16.01 -7.45
C ARG A 12 -9.69 14.70 -7.98
N TRP A 13 -10.65 14.75 -8.91
CA TRP A 13 -11.27 13.57 -9.50
C TRP A 13 -10.32 12.80 -10.42
N TRP A 14 -9.54 13.52 -11.24
CA TRP A 14 -8.47 12.91 -12.02
C TRP A 14 -7.47 12.21 -11.10
N MET A 15 -7.00 12.92 -10.06
CA MET A 15 -6.05 12.36 -9.10
C MET A 15 -6.61 11.14 -8.37
N ALA A 16 -7.89 11.15 -7.99
CA ALA A 16 -8.53 10.01 -7.34
C ALA A 16 -8.61 8.80 -8.28
N VAL A 17 -9.06 8.98 -9.52
CA VAL A 17 -9.15 7.90 -10.51
C VAL A 17 -7.76 7.33 -10.81
N THR A 18 -6.77 8.20 -11.07
CA THR A 18 -5.41 7.73 -11.30
C THR A 18 -4.84 7.04 -10.07
N ALA A 19 -5.09 7.53 -8.86
CA ALA A 19 -4.58 6.88 -7.65
C ALA A 19 -5.19 5.49 -7.41
N VAL A 20 -6.47 5.27 -7.74
CA VAL A 20 -7.09 3.94 -7.70
C VAL A 20 -6.43 2.99 -8.70
N ILE A 21 -6.24 3.44 -9.95
CA ILE A 21 -5.58 2.63 -10.99
C ILE A 21 -4.13 2.34 -10.61
N GLU A 22 -3.42 3.34 -10.11
CA GLU A 22 -2.03 3.23 -9.70
C GLU A 22 -1.86 2.30 -8.50
N ASN A 23 -2.76 2.37 -7.51
CA ASN A 23 -2.78 1.41 -6.43
C ASN A 23 -3.05 0.00 -6.96
N LEU A 24 -4.06 -0.16 -7.83
CA LEU A 24 -4.41 -1.46 -8.39
C LEU A 24 -3.21 -2.11 -9.10
N LEU A 25 -2.43 -1.34 -9.87
CA LEU A 25 -1.38 -1.88 -10.74
C LEU A 25 0.04 -1.84 -10.15
N PHE A 26 0.31 -1.01 -9.15
CA PHE A 26 1.68 -0.73 -8.67
C PHE A 26 1.83 -0.69 -7.14
N SER A 27 0.81 -1.08 -6.36
CA SER A 27 0.92 -1.10 -4.89
C SER A 27 1.35 -2.46 -4.33
N ALA A 28 0.40 -3.28 -3.90
CA ALA A 28 0.61 -4.56 -3.22
C ALA A 28 0.59 -5.74 -4.19
N VAL A 29 1.18 -5.57 -5.38
CA VAL A 29 1.14 -6.62 -6.40
C VAL A 29 1.78 -7.92 -5.93
N LEU A 30 2.76 -7.85 -5.01
CA LEU A 30 3.36 -9.02 -4.35
C LEU A 30 2.34 -9.92 -3.66
N LEU A 31 1.16 -9.43 -3.27
CA LEU A 31 0.08 -10.28 -2.77
C LEU A 31 -0.40 -11.31 -3.81
N GLY A 32 -0.21 -11.04 -5.11
CA GLY A 32 -0.43 -11.99 -6.20
C GLY A 32 0.77 -12.89 -6.52
N TRP A 33 1.72 -13.05 -5.58
CA TRP A 33 3.01 -13.72 -5.79
C TRP A 33 2.91 -15.07 -6.48
N GLY A 34 1.91 -15.89 -6.14
CA GLY A 34 1.77 -17.25 -6.69
C GLY A 34 1.79 -17.29 -8.23
N SER A 35 1.24 -16.28 -8.90
CA SER A 35 1.29 -16.19 -10.37
C SER A 35 2.66 -15.73 -10.89
N LEU A 36 3.30 -14.78 -10.21
CA LEU A 36 4.66 -14.35 -10.57
C LEU A 36 5.68 -15.47 -10.36
N LEU A 37 5.55 -16.24 -9.27
CA LEU A 37 6.40 -17.37 -8.96
C LEU A 37 6.42 -18.39 -10.11
N ILE A 38 5.25 -18.73 -10.66
CA ILE A 38 5.14 -19.63 -11.81
C ILE A 38 5.89 -19.05 -13.02
N MET A 39 5.71 -17.77 -13.35
CA MET A 39 6.41 -17.14 -14.46
C MET A 39 7.94 -17.11 -14.25
N LEU A 40 8.42 -16.80 -13.04
CA LEU A 40 9.86 -16.77 -12.73
C LEU A 40 10.49 -18.17 -12.84
N LYS A 41 9.77 -19.21 -12.40
CA LYS A 41 10.20 -20.61 -12.58
C LYS A 41 10.31 -20.96 -14.06
N ASN A 42 9.32 -20.58 -14.86
CA ASN A 42 9.29 -20.82 -16.31
C ASN A 42 10.37 -20.06 -17.08
N GLU A 43 10.80 -18.90 -16.57
CA GLU A 43 11.92 -18.14 -17.15
C GLU A 43 13.31 -18.65 -16.69
N GLY A 44 13.36 -19.68 -15.83
CA GLY A 44 14.61 -20.31 -15.40
C GLY A 44 15.34 -19.58 -14.26
N PHE A 45 14.67 -18.71 -13.50
CA PHE A 45 15.29 -18.10 -12.33
C PHE A 45 15.65 -19.18 -11.30
N TYR A 46 16.91 -19.22 -10.86
CA TYR A 46 17.47 -20.26 -9.98
C TYR A 46 17.37 -21.70 -10.50
N SER A 47 17.20 -21.91 -11.79
CA SER A 47 17.16 -23.28 -12.38
C SER A 47 18.44 -24.07 -12.08
N HIS A 48 19.59 -23.40 -11.94
CA HIS A 48 20.88 -24.02 -11.59
C HIS A 48 20.90 -24.72 -10.23
N LEU A 49 19.96 -24.44 -9.33
CA LEU A 49 19.84 -25.14 -8.05
C LEU A 49 19.17 -26.50 -8.20
N CYS A 50 18.45 -26.70 -9.30
CA CYS A 50 17.86 -27.98 -9.65
C CYS A 50 18.96 -28.87 -10.23
N ILE A 51 19.76 -29.47 -9.37
CA ILE A 51 20.80 -30.43 -9.77
C ILE A 51 20.10 -31.73 -10.17
N ASP A 52 20.24 -32.10 -11.44
CA ASP A 52 19.98 -33.47 -11.88
C ASP A 52 20.99 -34.38 -11.18
N ASN A 53 20.52 -35.24 -10.27
CA ASN A 53 21.32 -36.40 -9.90
C ASN A 53 21.52 -37.23 -11.18
N GLU A 54 22.71 -37.11 -11.80
CA GLU A 54 23.13 -37.71 -13.07
C GLU A 54 23.09 -39.26 -13.12
N THR A 55 22.36 -39.96 -12.25
CA THR A 55 22.42 -41.44 -12.19
C THR A 55 21.12 -42.18 -12.46
N VAL A 56 19.98 -41.54 -12.75
CA VAL A 56 18.72 -42.29 -13.01
C VAL A 56 17.90 -41.86 -14.24
N PHE A 57 18.12 -40.70 -14.85
CA PHE A 57 17.34 -40.26 -16.03
C PHE A 57 18.17 -39.91 -17.27
N SER A 58 19.20 -40.71 -17.56
CA SER A 58 19.80 -40.76 -18.90
C SER A 58 18.85 -41.48 -19.87
N ASN A 59 17.88 -40.76 -20.44
CA ASN A 59 17.32 -40.97 -21.80
C ASN A 59 16.08 -40.11 -22.12
N ILE A 60 15.95 -38.91 -21.56
CA ILE A 60 15.05 -37.91 -22.15
C ILE A 60 15.84 -36.62 -22.24
N SER A 61 16.28 -36.30 -23.46
CA SER A 61 16.70 -34.94 -23.83
C SER A 61 15.51 -34.00 -23.61
N SER A 62 15.37 -33.49 -22.39
CA SER A 62 14.41 -32.44 -21.98
C SER A 62 14.74 -31.06 -22.58
N TRP A 63 15.80 -30.99 -23.39
CA TRP A 63 16.30 -29.79 -24.06
C TRP A 63 15.41 -29.29 -25.22
N ASP A 64 14.31 -29.99 -25.57
CA ASP A 64 13.53 -29.70 -26.79
C ASP A 64 12.12 -29.12 -26.54
N SER A 65 11.76 -28.80 -25.28
CA SER A 65 10.44 -28.21 -24.96
C SER A 65 10.48 -26.82 -24.33
N GLY A 66 11.65 -26.24 -24.03
CA GLY A 66 11.73 -24.93 -23.38
C GLY A 66 11.12 -24.86 -21.97
N ILE A 67 10.85 -26.03 -21.36
CA ILE A 67 10.28 -26.15 -20.02
C ILE A 67 11.44 -26.41 -19.05
N TRP A 68 11.80 -25.43 -18.24
CA TRP A 68 12.76 -25.62 -17.16
C TRP A 68 12.17 -26.55 -16.10
N HIS A 69 12.91 -27.59 -15.72
CA HIS A 69 12.50 -28.47 -14.64
C HIS A 69 12.53 -27.70 -13.32
N SER A 70 11.37 -27.55 -12.67
CA SER A 70 11.28 -26.83 -11.41
C SER A 70 11.52 -27.74 -10.21
N CYS A 71 12.19 -27.24 -9.18
CA CYS A 71 12.53 -28.01 -7.97
C CYS A 71 12.19 -27.23 -6.68
N VAL A 72 12.23 -27.95 -5.55
CA VAL A 72 11.92 -27.38 -4.23
C VAL A 72 12.91 -26.26 -3.87
N ASP A 73 14.22 -26.47 -4.09
CA ASP A 73 15.26 -25.50 -3.75
C ASP A 73 15.12 -24.17 -4.52
N GLN A 74 14.76 -24.25 -5.81
CA GLN A 74 14.47 -23.09 -6.66
C GLN A 74 13.32 -22.27 -6.07
N GLU A 75 12.25 -22.96 -5.68
CA GLU A 75 11.05 -22.32 -5.15
C GLU A 75 11.28 -21.70 -3.77
N GLU A 76 12.04 -22.37 -2.90
CA GLU A 76 12.42 -21.85 -1.58
C GLU A 76 13.21 -20.54 -1.70
N MET A 77 14.18 -20.47 -2.62
CA MET A 77 14.95 -19.24 -2.87
C MET A 77 14.07 -18.10 -3.39
N LEU A 78 13.15 -18.39 -4.30
CA LEU A 78 12.20 -17.39 -4.82
C LEU A 78 11.24 -16.92 -3.71
N ASN A 79 10.72 -17.82 -2.90
CA ASN A 79 9.84 -17.51 -1.76
C ASN A 79 10.55 -16.73 -0.65
N LEU A 80 11.85 -16.93 -0.46
CA LEU A 80 12.68 -16.07 0.39
C LEU A 80 12.69 -14.63 -0.14
N GLY A 81 12.82 -14.46 -1.46
CA GLY A 81 12.73 -13.15 -2.11
C GLY A 81 11.38 -12.47 -1.88
N PHE A 82 10.29 -13.20 -2.06
CA PHE A 82 8.94 -12.75 -1.72
C PHE A 82 8.80 -12.34 -0.25
N THR A 83 9.37 -13.11 0.67
CA THR A 83 9.34 -12.83 2.10
C THR A 83 10.04 -11.50 2.42
N ILE A 84 11.20 -11.24 1.82
CA ILE A 84 11.94 -9.97 1.98
C ILE A 84 11.14 -8.79 1.41
N GLY A 85 10.55 -8.94 0.22
CA GLY A 85 9.71 -7.90 -0.38
C GLY A 85 8.48 -7.56 0.47
N SER A 86 7.76 -8.58 0.93
CA SER A 86 6.59 -8.44 1.79
C SER A 86 6.92 -7.88 3.17
N PHE A 87 8.10 -8.24 3.70
CA PHE A 87 8.63 -7.63 4.91
C PHE A 87 8.84 -6.13 4.71
N LEU A 88 9.50 -5.70 3.63
CA LEU A 88 9.72 -4.27 3.35
C LEU A 88 8.43 -3.50 3.08
N LEU A 89 7.45 -4.12 2.42
CA LEU A 89 6.11 -3.58 2.24
C LEU A 89 5.47 -3.22 3.60
N SER A 90 5.71 -4.02 4.65
CA SER A 90 5.14 -3.82 5.99
C SER A 90 6.02 -2.94 6.89
N ALA A 91 7.32 -3.22 6.95
CA ALA A 91 8.27 -2.58 7.86
C ALA A 91 8.53 -1.11 7.52
N ALA A 92 8.38 -0.73 6.25
CA ALA A 92 8.56 0.66 5.83
C ALA A 92 7.40 1.58 6.26
N THR A 93 6.26 1.06 6.72
CA THR A 93 5.07 1.87 7.05
C THR A 93 5.34 2.89 8.16
N LEU A 94 6.02 2.51 9.24
CA LEU A 94 6.36 3.40 10.35
C LEU A 94 7.33 4.53 9.94
N PRO A 95 8.50 4.26 9.34
CA PRO A 95 9.38 5.33 8.89
C PRO A 95 8.75 6.20 7.79
N LEU A 96 7.96 5.60 6.89
CA LEU A 96 7.21 6.36 5.89
C LEU A 96 6.17 7.27 6.50
N GLY A 97 5.50 6.86 7.58
CA GLY A 97 4.59 7.75 8.33
C GLY A 97 5.29 9.01 8.82
N ILE A 98 6.43 8.86 9.50
CA ILE A 98 7.23 10.00 10.00
C ILE A 98 7.71 10.90 8.84
N LEU A 99 8.17 10.30 7.74
CA LEU A 99 8.62 11.05 6.57
C LEU A 99 7.47 11.78 5.87
N MET A 100 6.29 11.17 5.83
CA MET A 100 5.09 11.75 5.24
C MET A 100 4.59 12.95 6.05
N ASP A 101 4.66 12.88 7.38
CA ASP A 101 4.32 14.00 8.26
C ASP A 101 5.29 15.18 8.07
N LYS A 102 6.59 14.90 7.86
CA LYS A 102 7.62 15.95 7.72
C LYS A 102 7.72 16.56 6.31
N TYR A 103 7.69 15.73 5.28
CA TYR A 103 7.97 16.13 3.89
C TYR A 103 6.75 16.11 2.97
N GLY A 104 5.59 15.67 3.49
CA GLY A 104 4.38 15.51 2.70
C GLY A 104 4.43 14.31 1.73
N PRO A 105 3.34 14.07 0.99
CA PRO A 105 3.18 12.86 0.18
C PRO A 105 3.98 12.86 -1.14
N ARG A 106 4.23 14.03 -1.74
CA ARG A 106 4.84 14.15 -3.08
C ARG A 106 6.24 13.51 -3.19
N PRO A 107 7.24 13.84 -2.34
CA PRO A 107 8.58 13.27 -2.49
C PRO A 107 8.59 11.76 -2.28
N LEU A 108 7.80 11.26 -1.32
CA LEU A 108 7.67 9.82 -1.06
C LEU A 108 7.05 9.09 -2.26
N ARG A 109 6.05 9.70 -2.91
CA ARG A 109 5.40 9.10 -4.08
C ARG A 109 6.33 9.06 -5.30
N LEU A 110 7.12 10.12 -5.53
CA LEU A 110 8.14 10.15 -6.58
C LEU A 110 9.22 9.09 -6.34
N LEU A 111 9.71 8.97 -5.11
CA LEU A 111 10.66 7.92 -4.73
C LEU A 111 10.05 6.53 -4.92
N GLY A 112 8.83 6.32 -4.45
CA GLY A 112 8.13 5.04 -4.54
C GLY A 112 7.91 4.58 -5.98
N SER A 113 7.40 5.46 -6.84
CA SER A 113 7.21 5.17 -8.27
C SER A 113 8.53 4.90 -8.99
N ALA A 114 9.59 5.65 -8.68
CA ALA A 114 10.93 5.39 -9.24
C ALA A 114 11.48 4.02 -8.79
N CYS A 115 11.36 3.68 -7.51
CA CYS A 115 11.75 2.36 -6.97
C CYS A 115 10.97 1.22 -7.63
N PHE A 116 9.65 1.39 -7.83
CA PHE A 116 8.83 0.37 -8.48
C PHE A 116 9.17 0.19 -9.97
N ALA A 117 9.38 1.30 -10.69
CA ALA A 117 9.83 1.25 -12.09
C ALA A 117 11.20 0.57 -12.21
N PHE A 118 12.14 0.92 -11.32
CA PHE A 118 13.46 0.32 -11.25
C PHE A 118 13.39 -1.18 -10.94
N SER A 119 12.54 -1.60 -10.01
CA SER A 119 12.27 -3.00 -9.71
C SER A 119 11.84 -3.80 -10.95
N CYS A 120 10.86 -3.30 -11.71
CA CYS A 120 10.37 -3.96 -12.92
C CYS A 120 11.47 -4.04 -14.00
N ALA A 121 12.28 -2.98 -14.16
CA ALA A 121 13.41 -2.97 -15.08
C ALA A 121 14.50 -3.98 -14.66
N MET A 122 14.77 -4.12 -13.35
CA MET A 122 15.71 -5.11 -12.83
C MET A 122 15.22 -6.54 -13.08
N ILE A 123 13.93 -6.82 -12.88
CA ILE A 123 13.34 -8.14 -13.19
C ILE A 123 13.47 -8.43 -14.70
N ALA A 124 13.14 -7.46 -15.54
CA ALA A 124 13.27 -7.59 -17.00
C ALA A 124 14.74 -7.82 -17.43
N GLY A 125 15.67 -7.10 -16.80
CA GLY A 125 17.12 -7.23 -17.00
C GLY A 125 17.63 -8.60 -16.57
N ALA A 126 17.20 -9.09 -15.40
CA ALA A 126 17.58 -10.40 -14.87
C ALA A 126 17.11 -11.56 -15.75
N ALA A 127 15.95 -11.42 -16.37
CA ALA A 127 15.42 -12.40 -17.31
C ALA A 127 16.27 -12.57 -18.59
N TYR A 128 17.22 -11.67 -18.89
CA TYR A 128 18.14 -11.86 -20.03
C TYR A 128 19.11 -13.03 -19.84
N ASN A 129 19.67 -13.15 -18.63
CA ASN A 129 20.63 -14.18 -18.25
C ASN A 129 20.30 -14.69 -16.84
N PRO A 130 19.20 -15.46 -16.68
CA PRO A 130 18.68 -15.83 -15.36
C PRO A 130 19.68 -16.64 -14.54
N GLU A 131 20.48 -17.55 -15.14
CA GLU A 131 21.43 -18.38 -14.40
C GLU A 131 22.41 -17.59 -13.52
N VAL A 132 22.90 -16.46 -14.03
CA VAL A 132 23.88 -15.61 -13.34
C VAL A 132 23.18 -14.47 -12.58
N LEU A 133 22.11 -13.92 -13.15
CA LEU A 133 21.48 -12.69 -12.65
C LEU A 133 20.27 -12.96 -11.74
N SER A 134 19.93 -14.22 -11.44
CA SER A 134 18.82 -14.58 -10.55
C SER A 134 18.90 -13.90 -9.18
N ALA A 135 20.11 -13.74 -8.63
CA ALA A 135 20.34 -13.04 -7.35
C ALA A 135 19.78 -11.61 -7.31
N LEU A 136 19.64 -10.97 -8.47
CA LEU A 136 19.10 -9.62 -8.59
C LEU A 136 17.61 -9.55 -8.19
N ILE A 137 16.90 -10.69 -8.20
CA ILE A 137 15.49 -10.76 -7.82
C ILE A 137 15.25 -10.31 -6.38
N PHE A 138 16.19 -10.58 -5.46
CA PHE A 138 16.08 -10.14 -4.07
C PHE A 138 16.01 -8.62 -3.97
N ILE A 139 16.91 -7.94 -4.70
CA ILE A 139 16.96 -6.48 -4.73
C ILE A 139 15.74 -5.92 -5.46
N ALA A 140 15.35 -6.55 -6.57
CA ALA A 140 14.21 -6.10 -7.35
C ALA A 140 12.89 -6.20 -6.57
N VAL A 141 12.62 -7.34 -5.93
CA VAL A 141 11.42 -7.56 -5.11
C VAL A 141 11.42 -6.68 -3.86
N SER A 142 12.60 -6.37 -3.31
CA SER A 142 12.74 -5.39 -2.22
C SER A 142 12.30 -3.98 -2.64
N PHE A 143 12.77 -3.50 -3.79
CA PHE A 143 12.33 -2.21 -4.34
C PHE A 143 10.86 -2.23 -4.76
N ASN A 144 10.33 -3.39 -5.18
CA ASN A 144 8.91 -3.56 -5.50
C ASN A 144 8.05 -3.31 -4.25
N GLY A 145 8.35 -4.03 -3.16
CA GLY A 145 7.63 -3.89 -1.89
C GLY A 145 7.73 -2.49 -1.32
N PHE A 146 8.95 -1.92 -1.27
CA PHE A 146 9.14 -0.54 -0.81
C PHE A 146 8.42 0.50 -1.68
N GLY A 147 8.52 0.38 -3.00
CA GLY A 147 7.85 1.28 -3.94
C GLY A 147 6.32 1.22 -3.82
N GLY A 148 5.79 0.00 -3.69
CA GLY A 148 4.36 -0.27 -3.57
C GLY A 148 3.75 0.32 -2.31
N ILE A 149 4.40 0.19 -1.15
CA ILE A 149 3.89 0.79 0.08
C ILE A 149 3.99 2.32 0.05
N CYS A 150 5.04 2.90 -0.56
CA CYS A 150 5.14 4.35 -0.74
C CYS A 150 3.96 4.90 -1.57
N LEU A 151 3.61 4.24 -2.68
CA LEU A 151 2.46 4.62 -3.49
C LEU A 151 1.15 4.51 -2.70
N THR A 152 0.98 3.43 -1.95
CA THR A 152 -0.23 3.21 -1.13
C THR A 152 -0.40 4.29 -0.07
N PHE A 153 0.61 4.49 0.77
CA PHE A 153 0.53 5.42 1.91
C PHE A 153 0.26 6.84 1.45
N THR A 154 0.93 7.26 0.37
CA THR A 154 0.71 8.60 -0.20
C THR A 154 -0.70 8.72 -0.80
N SER A 155 -1.25 7.65 -1.40
CA SER A 155 -2.64 7.63 -1.88
C SER A 155 -3.68 7.75 -0.75
N LEU A 156 -3.40 7.26 0.47
CA LEU A 156 -4.32 7.36 1.62
C LEU A 156 -4.52 8.80 2.14
N THR A 157 -3.65 9.73 1.75
CA THR A 157 -3.78 11.16 2.09
C THR A 157 -4.72 11.93 1.15
N LEU A 158 -4.92 11.44 -0.07
CA LEU A 158 -5.72 12.06 -1.13
C LEU A 158 -7.21 12.24 -0.76
N PRO A 159 -7.89 11.30 -0.08
CA PRO A 159 -9.29 11.43 0.33
C PRO A 159 -9.58 12.66 1.20
N ASN A 160 -8.56 13.25 1.86
CA ASN A 160 -8.72 14.45 2.68
C ASN A 160 -9.31 15.65 1.88
N MET A 161 -9.14 15.69 0.56
CA MET A 161 -9.71 16.72 -0.32
C MET A 161 -11.22 16.61 -0.56
N PHE A 162 -11.86 15.52 -0.12
CA PHE A 162 -13.23 15.18 -0.50
C PHE A 162 -14.28 15.41 0.60
N GLY A 163 -13.88 15.91 1.77
CA GLY A 163 -14.80 16.32 2.85
C GLY A 163 -15.85 15.26 3.17
N ASN A 164 -17.09 15.49 2.74
CA ASN A 164 -18.28 14.68 3.07
C ASN A 164 -18.33 13.27 2.47
N VAL A 165 -17.44 12.92 1.54
CA VAL A 165 -17.31 11.56 0.95
C VAL A 165 -15.91 10.99 1.17
N ARG A 166 -15.19 11.50 2.18
CA ARG A 166 -13.82 11.12 2.49
C ARG A 166 -13.69 9.63 2.81
N SER A 167 -14.57 9.05 3.63
CA SER A 167 -14.43 7.64 4.03
C SER A 167 -14.75 6.70 2.88
N THR A 168 -15.70 7.07 2.03
CA THR A 168 -16.00 6.35 0.78
C THR A 168 -14.78 6.29 -0.13
N ILE A 169 -14.09 7.42 -0.34
CA ILE A 169 -12.91 7.45 -1.21
C ILE A 169 -11.72 6.78 -0.53
N LEU A 170 -11.54 6.94 0.79
CA LEU A 170 -10.49 6.25 1.54
C LEU A 170 -10.66 4.73 1.48
N SER A 171 -11.87 4.22 1.69
CA SER A 171 -12.16 2.79 1.57
C SER A 171 -11.99 2.28 0.14
N LEU A 172 -12.32 3.08 -0.89
CA LEU A 172 -12.01 2.75 -2.27
C LEU A 172 -10.49 2.63 -2.51
N MET A 173 -9.68 3.51 -1.92
CA MET A 173 -8.22 3.41 -2.01
C MET A 173 -7.69 2.14 -1.34
N ILE A 174 -8.22 1.78 -0.17
CA ILE A 174 -7.86 0.54 0.53
C ILE A 174 -8.30 -0.69 -0.26
N GLY A 175 -9.52 -0.68 -0.80
CA GLY A 175 -10.03 -1.74 -1.67
C GLY A 175 -9.16 -1.92 -2.91
N SER A 176 -8.74 -0.82 -3.55
CA SER A 176 -7.83 -0.88 -4.71
C SER A 176 -6.46 -1.45 -4.38
N TYR A 177 -5.96 -1.21 -3.17
CA TYR A 177 -4.73 -1.81 -2.66
C TYR A 177 -4.91 -3.33 -2.45
N ALA A 178 -5.98 -3.76 -1.78
CA ALA A 178 -6.25 -5.18 -1.55
C ALA A 178 -6.44 -5.94 -2.87
N SER A 179 -7.13 -5.32 -3.84
CA SER A 179 -7.34 -5.86 -5.18
C SER A 179 -6.09 -5.88 -6.06
N SER A 180 -4.99 -5.21 -5.67
CA SER A 180 -3.77 -5.15 -6.51
C SER A 180 -3.10 -6.50 -6.77
N ALA A 181 -3.40 -7.47 -5.90
CA ALA A 181 -3.01 -8.86 -6.03
C ALA A 181 -3.48 -9.52 -7.33
N VAL A 182 -4.54 -9.02 -7.97
CA VAL A 182 -5.01 -9.47 -9.30
C VAL A 182 -4.00 -9.19 -10.43
N THR A 183 -3.07 -8.26 -10.22
CA THR A 183 -2.18 -7.78 -11.28
C THR A 183 -1.27 -8.89 -11.79
N PHE A 184 -0.67 -9.70 -10.93
CA PHE A 184 0.18 -10.81 -11.37
C PHE A 184 -0.58 -11.94 -12.08
N PRO A 185 -1.76 -12.37 -11.63
CA PRO A 185 -2.65 -13.22 -12.41
C PRO A 185 -2.98 -12.64 -13.79
N GLY A 186 -3.32 -11.35 -13.87
CA GLY A 186 -3.57 -10.68 -15.14
C GLY A 186 -2.36 -10.66 -16.06
N VAL A 187 -1.17 -10.41 -15.50
CA VAL A 187 0.11 -10.47 -16.23
C VAL A 187 0.43 -11.90 -16.68
N LYS A 188 0.18 -12.89 -15.83
CA LYS A 188 0.34 -14.31 -16.15
C LYS A 188 -0.55 -14.72 -17.32
N LEU A 189 -1.79 -14.24 -17.38
CA LEU A 189 -2.66 -14.49 -18.53
C LEU A 189 -2.04 -13.96 -19.83
N ILE A 190 -1.44 -12.76 -19.81
CA ILE A 190 -0.76 -12.17 -20.98
C ILE A 190 0.47 -13.00 -21.37
N TYR A 191 1.21 -13.50 -20.38
CA TYR A 191 2.35 -14.39 -20.59
C TYR A 191 1.95 -15.73 -21.21
N ASP A 192 0.89 -16.35 -20.70
CA ASP A 192 0.36 -17.63 -21.20
C ASP A 192 -0.23 -17.50 -22.63
N LEU A 193 -0.63 -16.29 -23.06
CA LEU A 193 -0.99 -15.96 -24.44
C LEU A 193 0.22 -15.86 -25.40
N GLY A 194 1.45 -16.04 -24.91
CA GLY A 194 2.67 -16.10 -25.70
C GLY A 194 3.47 -14.79 -25.76
N VAL A 195 3.10 -13.78 -24.98
CA VAL A 195 3.91 -12.54 -24.89
C VAL A 195 5.13 -12.80 -24.01
N SER A 196 6.32 -12.48 -24.50
CA SER A 196 7.57 -12.67 -23.75
C SER A 196 7.56 -11.93 -22.41
N PHE A 197 7.98 -12.62 -21.33
CA PHE A 197 8.10 -12.07 -19.98
C PHE A 197 8.91 -10.76 -19.93
N ARG A 198 9.98 -10.69 -20.72
CA ARG A 198 10.85 -9.50 -20.81
C ARG A 198 10.09 -8.28 -21.30
N VAL A 199 9.27 -8.44 -22.35
CA VAL A 199 8.46 -7.36 -22.93
C VAL A 199 7.44 -6.88 -21.92
N ILE A 200 6.74 -7.81 -21.26
CA ILE A 200 5.76 -7.52 -20.21
C ILE A 200 6.41 -6.66 -19.11
N MET A 201 7.55 -7.07 -18.57
CA MET A 201 8.21 -6.39 -17.46
C MET A 201 8.77 -5.00 -17.86
N TRP A 202 9.30 -4.85 -19.09
CA TRP A 202 9.70 -3.54 -19.60
C TRP A 202 8.53 -2.58 -19.80
N VAL A 203 7.42 -3.08 -20.37
CA VAL A 203 6.19 -2.29 -20.52
C VAL A 203 5.69 -1.85 -19.14
N TRP A 204 5.68 -2.75 -18.17
CA TRP A 204 5.21 -2.45 -16.82
C TRP A 204 6.13 -1.45 -16.09
N SER A 205 7.44 -1.54 -16.29
CA SER A 205 8.41 -0.50 -15.85
C SER A 205 8.10 0.86 -16.48
N GLY A 206 7.80 0.90 -17.78
CA GLY A 206 7.38 2.11 -18.49
C GLY A 206 6.09 2.70 -17.92
N LEU A 207 5.09 1.86 -17.62
CA LEU A 207 3.84 2.30 -16.98
C LEU A 207 4.09 2.86 -15.57
N ALA A 208 4.98 2.24 -14.78
CA ALA A 208 5.42 2.80 -13.49
C ALA A 208 6.13 4.16 -13.66
N GLY A 209 6.88 4.34 -14.77
CA GLY A 209 7.42 5.63 -15.16
C GLY A 209 6.33 6.68 -15.48
N LEU A 210 5.19 6.27 -16.03
CA LEU A 210 4.03 7.16 -16.20
C LEU A 210 3.40 7.55 -14.86
N VAL A 211 3.40 6.67 -13.86
CA VAL A 211 2.99 7.01 -12.48
C VAL A 211 3.89 8.10 -11.90
N PHE A 212 5.21 7.96 -12.10
CA PHE A 212 6.16 9.00 -11.71
C PHE A 212 5.85 10.34 -12.39
N LEU A 213 5.58 10.32 -13.70
CA LEU A 213 5.25 11.52 -14.47
C LEU A 213 3.91 12.13 -14.04
N ASN A 214 2.87 11.32 -13.90
CA ASN A 214 1.57 11.75 -13.35
C ASN A 214 1.79 12.42 -12.01
N CYS A 215 2.72 11.88 -11.21
CA CYS A 215 3.01 12.43 -9.92
C CYS A 215 3.70 13.77 -9.93
N PHE A 216 4.73 13.86 -10.76
CA PHE A 216 5.48 15.09 -10.96
C PHE A 216 4.55 16.24 -11.40
N LEU A 217 3.57 15.95 -12.25
CA LEU A 217 2.65 16.93 -12.84
C LEU A 217 1.42 17.28 -11.99
N ASN A 218 0.87 16.31 -11.24
CA ASN A 218 -0.44 16.48 -10.59
C ASN A 218 -0.42 16.55 -9.06
N TRP A 219 0.52 15.90 -8.34
CA TRP A 219 0.53 16.00 -6.87
C TRP A 219 1.08 17.34 -6.39
N PRO A 220 0.44 18.00 -5.40
CA PRO A 220 0.87 19.30 -4.91
C PRO A 220 2.20 19.22 -4.14
N GLY A 221 2.92 20.34 -4.07
CA GLY A 221 4.09 20.47 -3.20
C GLY A 221 3.75 20.54 -1.71
N GLU A 222 2.59 21.11 -1.40
CA GLU A 222 2.04 21.21 -0.04
C GLU A 222 1.36 19.89 0.36
N SER A 223 1.39 19.56 1.65
CA SER A 223 0.66 18.41 2.21
C SER A 223 -0.86 18.66 2.21
N PHE A 224 -1.64 17.58 2.15
CA PHE A 224 -3.09 17.70 2.29
C PHE A 224 -3.44 17.97 3.76
N PRO A 225 -4.21 19.03 4.07
CA PRO A 225 -4.57 19.36 5.45
C PRO A 225 -5.32 18.20 6.11
N ALA A 226 -5.03 17.97 7.39
CA ALA A 226 -5.75 16.95 8.13
C ALA A 226 -7.22 17.38 8.33
N PRO A 227 -8.14 16.43 8.52
CA PRO A 227 -9.56 16.74 8.77
C PRO A 227 -9.76 17.61 10.01
N GLU A 228 -8.92 17.40 11.01
CA GLU A 228 -8.92 18.13 12.28
C GLU A 228 -8.52 19.59 12.04
N ASP A 229 -7.52 19.85 11.19
CA ASP A 229 -7.11 21.19 10.78
C ASP A 229 -8.21 21.91 9.97
N ILE A 230 -8.95 21.17 9.13
CA ILE A 230 -10.08 21.72 8.36
C ILE A 230 -11.24 22.10 9.28
N SER A 231 -11.53 21.28 10.31
CA SER A 231 -12.57 21.57 11.31
C SER A 231 -12.18 22.78 12.14
N TYR A 232 -10.95 22.81 12.66
CA TYR A 232 -10.43 23.94 13.44
C TYR A 232 -10.43 25.24 12.63
N THR A 233 -10.00 25.21 11.36
CA THR A 233 -10.04 26.40 10.49
C THR A 233 -11.48 26.87 10.23
N LYS A 234 -12.44 25.95 10.12
CA LYS A 234 -13.87 26.30 9.98
C LYS A 234 -14.44 26.88 11.27
N GLU A 235 -14.11 26.31 12.43
CA GLU A 235 -14.53 26.81 13.74
C GLU A 235 -13.93 28.19 14.04
N VAL A 236 -12.65 28.41 13.73
CA VAL A 236 -12.01 29.72 13.86
C VAL A 236 -12.59 30.74 12.88
N LYS A 237 -12.88 30.36 11.62
CA LYS A 237 -13.56 31.25 10.67
C LYS A 237 -15.00 31.56 11.07
N LEU A 238 -15.74 30.58 11.61
CA LEU A 238 -17.11 30.77 12.07
C LEU A 238 -17.13 31.61 13.36
N SER A 239 -16.22 31.36 14.30
CA SER A 239 -16.04 32.16 15.51
C SER A 239 -15.60 33.59 15.18
N GLY A 240 -14.68 33.76 14.23
CA GLY A 240 -14.29 35.08 13.72
C GLY A 240 -15.44 35.82 13.02
N MET A 241 -16.27 35.10 12.25
CA MET A 241 -17.44 35.66 11.56
C MET A 241 -18.62 35.94 12.51
N VAL A 242 -18.71 35.22 13.64
CA VAL A 242 -19.68 35.46 14.73
C VAL A 242 -19.22 36.60 15.64
N MET A 243 -17.92 36.89 15.71
CA MET A 243 -17.38 38.02 16.47
C MET A 243 -17.33 39.34 15.69
N ASP A 244 -17.67 39.35 14.40
CA ASP A 244 -17.59 40.52 13.51
C ASP A 244 -18.97 41.14 13.17
N ASP A 245 -19.90 41.13 14.15
CA ASP A 245 -21.09 41.98 14.10
C ASP A 245 -20.87 43.22 14.98
N LYS A 246 -19.81 43.99 14.68
CA LYS A 246 -19.65 45.43 14.95
C LYS A 246 -18.25 45.91 14.51
N VAL A 247 -18.27 46.91 13.63
CA VAL A 247 -17.18 47.84 13.22
C VAL A 247 -16.47 47.52 11.90
N THR A 248 -17.05 48.09 10.84
CA THR A 248 -16.40 48.97 9.85
C THR A 248 -14.91 48.78 9.51
N GLY A 249 -14.66 48.43 8.25
CA GLY A 249 -13.69 49.14 7.38
C GLY A 249 -12.25 48.62 7.30
N ASP A 250 -11.91 48.10 6.11
CA ASP A 250 -10.61 48.18 5.43
C ASP A 250 -9.32 47.90 6.22
N ARG A 251 -8.95 46.60 6.35
CA ARG A 251 -7.55 46.10 6.28
C ARG A 251 -7.49 44.57 6.44
N PHE A 252 -7.78 43.82 5.37
CA PHE A 252 -8.02 42.36 5.47
C PHE A 252 -6.87 41.43 5.01
N TYR A 253 -5.63 41.86 4.75
CA TYR A 253 -4.64 40.92 4.17
C TYR A 253 -3.21 40.91 4.73
N SER A 254 -2.87 41.60 5.83
CA SER A 254 -1.46 41.75 6.23
C SER A 254 -1.06 41.37 7.67
N HIS A 255 -1.86 40.62 8.42
CA HIS A 255 -1.54 40.33 9.84
C HIS A 255 -1.31 38.87 10.24
N VAL A 256 -1.42 37.89 9.32
CA VAL A 256 -1.26 36.47 9.71
C VAL A 256 0.21 36.01 9.73
N THR A 257 1.14 36.71 9.08
CA THR A 257 2.57 36.32 9.05
C THR A 257 3.44 36.95 10.14
N THR A 258 2.94 37.90 10.94
CA THR A 258 3.77 38.64 11.91
C THR A 258 3.61 38.20 13.38
N VAL A 259 2.74 37.22 13.66
CA VAL A 259 2.49 36.74 15.04
C VAL A 259 3.36 35.52 15.41
N GLU A 260 3.76 34.68 14.46
CA GLU A 260 4.64 33.53 14.74
C GLU A 260 6.06 33.93 15.17
N GLU A 261 6.60 35.03 14.63
CA GLU A 261 7.97 35.48 14.95
C GLU A 261 8.13 36.13 16.34
N LYS A 262 7.04 36.62 16.96
CA LYS A 262 7.12 37.32 18.25
C LYS A 262 6.85 36.44 19.48
N MET A 263 6.34 35.22 19.31
CA MET A 263 6.11 34.29 20.42
C MET A 263 7.33 33.42 20.77
N ALA A 264 8.36 33.34 19.91
CA ALA A 264 9.55 32.54 20.18
C ALA A 264 10.60 33.21 21.12
N ALA A 265 10.49 34.51 21.40
CA ALA A 265 11.60 35.28 21.97
C ALA A 265 11.49 35.69 23.45
N LYS A 266 10.54 35.18 24.24
CA LYS A 266 10.45 35.54 25.67
C LYS A 266 10.00 34.38 26.56
N GLN A 267 10.96 33.55 26.97
CA GLN A 267 10.84 32.71 28.18
C GLN A 267 12.16 32.79 28.95
N GLN A 268 12.22 33.64 29.99
CA GLN A 268 13.07 33.41 31.17
C GLN A 268 12.68 34.38 32.30
N GLU A 269 12.15 33.83 33.39
CA GLU A 269 12.38 34.13 34.82
C GLU A 269 11.10 34.15 35.70
N PRO A 270 11.15 33.55 36.94
CA PRO A 270 9.98 33.30 37.77
C PRO A 270 9.84 34.23 39.00
N ASP A 271 8.69 34.07 39.68
CA ASP A 271 8.39 34.30 41.12
C ASP A 271 7.45 35.51 41.48
N PRO A 272 6.82 35.56 42.67
CA PRO A 272 5.47 35.02 42.95
C PRO A 272 4.52 36.02 43.67
N SER A 273 3.19 35.85 43.63
CA SER A 273 2.25 36.11 44.76
C SER A 273 0.75 36.10 44.38
N SER A 274 -0.02 35.44 45.27
CA SER A 274 -1.46 35.52 45.58
C SER A 274 -2.56 35.14 44.58
N GLU A 275 -3.15 33.98 44.90
CA GLU A 275 -4.58 33.75 45.19
C GLU A 275 -5.58 33.34 44.09
N GLN A 276 -5.76 32.01 44.03
CA GLN A 276 -7.02 31.23 44.08
C GLN A 276 -8.10 31.39 42.98
N LEU A 277 -8.09 30.39 42.07
CA LEU A 277 -9.12 29.65 41.28
C LEU A 277 -10.64 29.91 41.49
N PRO A 278 -11.57 29.48 40.57
CA PRO A 278 -11.40 28.44 39.52
C PRO A 278 -12.05 28.67 38.12
N THR A 279 -11.57 27.85 37.17
CA THR A 279 -12.27 27.22 36.00
C THR A 279 -12.73 28.06 34.80
N GLY A 280 -12.12 27.76 33.65
CA GLY A 280 -12.57 28.11 32.30
C GLY A 280 -11.62 27.52 31.24
N GLU A 281 -11.70 26.18 31.08
CA GLU A 281 -11.20 25.37 29.96
C GLU A 281 -9.78 25.65 29.42
N GLN A 282 -8.80 25.01 30.07
CA GLN A 282 -7.53 24.69 29.40
C GLN A 282 -7.81 23.73 28.24
N THR A 283 -7.37 24.13 27.04
CA THR A 283 -7.24 23.28 25.85
C THR A 283 -6.55 21.97 26.23
N GLN A 284 -7.31 20.88 26.33
CA GLN A 284 -6.74 19.55 26.56
C GLN A 284 -5.93 19.15 25.32
N GLY A 285 -4.61 19.29 25.39
CA GLY A 285 -3.72 18.52 24.55
C GLY A 285 -4.03 17.04 24.73
N GLY A 286 -4.15 16.29 23.63
CA GLY A 286 -4.49 14.87 23.66
C GLY A 286 -3.57 14.04 24.57
N PRO A 287 -3.97 12.80 24.92
CA PRO A 287 -3.19 11.96 25.82
C PRO A 287 -1.73 11.80 25.31
N PRO A 288 -0.74 11.80 26.21
CA PRO A 288 0.67 11.74 25.82
C PRO A 288 0.94 10.46 25.02
N PHE A 289 1.77 10.57 23.97
CA PHE A 289 2.08 9.48 23.03
C PHE A 289 2.38 8.14 23.72
N ARG A 290 3.18 8.18 24.79
CA ARG A 290 3.56 7.00 25.58
C ARG A 290 2.35 6.31 26.24
N SER A 291 1.36 7.07 26.70
CA SER A 291 0.13 6.51 27.28
C SER A 291 -0.76 5.87 26.22
N SER A 292 -0.76 6.42 25.00
CA SER A 292 -1.53 5.87 23.87
C SER A 292 -0.90 4.57 23.32
N VAL A 293 0.43 4.52 23.19
CA VAL A 293 1.17 3.33 22.72
C VAL A 293 1.14 2.19 23.75
N CYS A 294 1.17 2.49 25.04
CA CYS A 294 1.04 1.47 26.09
C CYS A 294 -0.41 1.09 26.40
N SER A 295 -1.40 1.61 25.66
CA SER A 295 -2.80 1.25 25.86
C SER A 295 -3.02 -0.24 25.57
N PRO A 296 -3.77 -0.98 26.40
CA PRO A 296 -4.04 -2.40 26.17
C PRO A 296 -4.73 -2.64 24.83
N ILE A 297 -5.56 -1.70 24.37
CA ILE A 297 -6.26 -1.77 23.08
C ILE A 297 -5.24 -1.69 21.93
N PHE A 298 -4.25 -0.79 22.03
CA PHE A 298 -3.20 -0.65 21.03
C PHE A 298 -2.32 -1.90 20.98
N LEU A 299 -1.87 -2.39 22.13
CA LEU A 299 -1.03 -3.60 22.23
C LEU A 299 -1.76 -4.83 21.68
N TRP A 300 -3.03 -5.01 22.03
CA TRP A 300 -3.85 -6.10 21.48
C TRP A 300 -4.02 -5.98 19.97
N SER A 301 -4.26 -4.78 19.46
CA SER A 301 -4.33 -4.53 18.02
C SER A 301 -3.01 -4.82 17.31
N LEU A 302 -1.88 -4.49 17.94
CA LEU A 302 -0.55 -4.74 17.38
C LEU A 302 -0.27 -6.24 17.26
N ILE A 303 -0.57 -7.01 18.30
CA ILE A 303 -0.41 -8.47 18.30
C ILE A 303 -1.33 -9.12 17.25
N THR A 304 -2.61 -8.79 17.26
CA THR A 304 -3.59 -9.37 16.33
C THR A 304 -3.28 -9.01 14.88
N MET A 305 -2.89 -7.77 14.59
CA MET A 305 -2.49 -7.35 13.25
C MET A 305 -1.23 -8.09 12.78
N ALA A 306 -0.20 -8.19 13.64
CA ALA A 306 1.02 -8.90 13.29
C ALA A 306 0.78 -10.39 13.00
N MET A 307 -0.01 -11.08 13.84
CA MET A 307 -0.35 -12.49 13.61
C MET A 307 -1.15 -12.68 12.32
N THR A 308 -2.12 -11.80 12.04
CA THR A 308 -2.96 -11.90 10.85
C THR A 308 -2.14 -11.63 9.58
N GLN A 309 -1.30 -10.61 9.58
CA GLN A 309 -0.40 -10.30 8.46
C GLN A 309 0.60 -11.44 8.21
N LEU A 310 1.20 -12.00 9.26
CA LEU A 310 2.11 -13.13 9.14
C LEU A 310 1.42 -14.36 8.54
N ARG A 311 0.19 -14.67 8.99
CA ARG A 311 -0.62 -15.77 8.45
C ARG A 311 -0.91 -15.58 6.97
N ILE A 312 -1.29 -14.37 6.55
CA ILE A 312 -1.59 -14.06 5.14
C ILE A 312 -0.33 -14.20 4.29
N ILE A 313 0.78 -13.60 4.70
CA ILE A 313 2.05 -13.68 3.95
C ILE A 313 2.50 -15.13 3.82
N PHE A 314 2.41 -15.92 4.90
CA PHE A 314 2.72 -17.35 4.87
C PHE A 314 1.82 -18.09 3.89
N PHE A 315 0.50 -17.84 3.95
CA PHE A 315 -0.45 -18.43 3.02
C PHE A 315 -0.11 -18.10 1.56
N MET A 316 0.18 -16.84 1.24
CA MET A 316 0.54 -16.41 -0.12
C MET A 316 1.80 -17.10 -0.66
N GLY A 317 2.82 -17.25 0.18
CA GLY A 317 4.06 -17.93 -0.20
C GLY A 317 3.91 -19.44 -0.36
N ALA A 318 3.05 -20.07 0.45
CA ALA A 318 2.85 -21.52 0.46
C ALA A 318 1.67 -21.99 -0.42
N MET A 319 0.83 -21.08 -0.93
CA MET A 319 -0.42 -21.42 -1.62
C MET A 319 -0.22 -22.40 -2.78
N ASN A 320 0.77 -22.15 -3.64
CA ASN A 320 1.03 -23.00 -4.80
C ASN A 320 1.40 -24.43 -4.36
N LYS A 321 2.26 -24.59 -3.34
CA LYS A 321 2.64 -25.90 -2.79
C LYS A 321 1.49 -26.60 -2.07
N MET A 322 0.66 -25.85 -1.36
CA MET A 322 -0.52 -26.41 -0.71
C MET A 322 -1.51 -26.95 -1.75
N LEU A 323 -1.73 -26.21 -2.84
CA LEU A 323 -2.56 -26.66 -3.97
C LEU A 323 -1.94 -27.86 -4.70
N GLU A 324 -0.63 -27.83 -4.95
CA GLU A 324 0.10 -28.95 -5.56
C GLU A 324 -0.04 -30.22 -4.72
N PHE A 325 0.15 -30.13 -3.40
CA PHE A 325 -0.02 -31.25 -2.47
C PHE A 325 -1.45 -31.80 -2.46
N LEU A 326 -2.46 -30.93 -2.57
CA LEU A 326 -3.86 -31.35 -2.64
C LEU A 326 -4.18 -32.10 -3.93
N VAL A 327 -3.55 -31.74 -5.06
CA VAL A 327 -3.74 -32.44 -6.33
C VAL A 327 -2.95 -33.74 -6.36
N THR A 328 -1.68 -33.72 -5.96
CA THR A 328 -0.80 -34.90 -5.98
C THR A 328 -1.06 -35.88 -4.83
N HIS A 329 -1.90 -35.50 -3.86
CA HIS A 329 -2.19 -36.26 -2.65
C HIS A 329 -0.93 -36.58 -1.83
N GLY A 330 0.13 -35.77 -2.00
CA GLY A 330 1.42 -35.99 -1.35
C GLY A 330 2.23 -37.17 -1.90
N ASP A 331 1.93 -37.65 -3.11
CA ASP A 331 2.74 -38.68 -3.77
C ASP A 331 4.18 -38.18 -3.97
N PRO A 332 5.21 -38.86 -3.43
CA PRO A 332 6.60 -38.47 -3.59
C PRO A 332 7.14 -38.71 -5.01
N HIS A 333 6.48 -39.55 -5.83
CA HIS A 333 6.89 -39.83 -7.21
C HIS A 333 5.68 -39.77 -8.16
N PRO A 334 5.09 -38.58 -8.32
CA PRO A 334 3.88 -38.42 -9.12
C PRO A 334 4.17 -38.76 -10.59
N SER A 335 3.19 -39.39 -11.24
CA SER A 335 3.25 -39.65 -12.68
C SER A 335 3.31 -38.33 -13.45
N LYS A 336 3.86 -38.35 -14.68
CA LYS A 336 3.95 -37.14 -15.53
C LYS A 336 2.58 -36.51 -15.79
N GLU A 337 1.55 -37.34 -15.93
CA GLU A 337 0.17 -36.89 -16.12
C GLU A 337 -0.36 -36.13 -14.89
N LEU A 338 -0.09 -36.65 -13.68
CA LEU A 338 -0.47 -36.02 -12.42
C LEU A 338 0.26 -34.69 -12.21
N LEU A 339 1.53 -34.59 -12.60
CA LEU A 339 2.30 -33.34 -12.54
C LEU A 339 1.73 -32.26 -13.47
N MET A 340 1.39 -32.62 -14.71
CA MET A 340 0.75 -31.70 -15.64
C MET A 340 -0.63 -31.23 -15.12
N GLU A 341 -1.41 -32.13 -14.54
CA GLU A 341 -2.68 -31.78 -13.89
C GLU A 341 -2.48 -30.83 -12.71
N ALA A 342 -1.48 -31.10 -11.86
CA ALA A 342 -1.16 -30.24 -10.73
C ALA A 342 -0.77 -28.84 -11.17
N GLU A 343 0.11 -28.70 -12.17
CA GLU A 343 0.49 -27.38 -12.70
C GLU A 343 -0.71 -26.58 -13.24
N GLN A 344 -1.60 -27.25 -13.98
CA GLN A 344 -2.79 -26.62 -14.54
C GLN A 344 -3.78 -26.18 -13.43
N GLN A 345 -4.04 -27.05 -12.46
CA GLN A 345 -4.95 -26.77 -11.34
C GLN A 345 -4.39 -25.66 -10.44
N VAL A 346 -3.10 -25.71 -10.11
CA VAL A 346 -2.42 -24.68 -9.30
C VAL A 346 -2.52 -23.32 -10.00
N GLY A 347 -2.23 -23.25 -11.31
CA GLY A 347 -2.38 -22.03 -12.09
C GLY A 347 -3.81 -21.49 -12.09
N PHE A 348 -4.80 -22.36 -12.28
CA PHE A 348 -6.22 -22.00 -12.27
C PHE A 348 -6.66 -21.43 -10.91
N TYR A 349 -6.42 -22.14 -9.81
CA TYR A 349 -6.82 -21.69 -8.48
C TYR A 349 -6.07 -20.43 -8.03
N SER A 350 -4.78 -20.29 -8.38
CA SER A 350 -4.01 -19.06 -8.16
C SER A 350 -4.66 -17.86 -8.85
N SER A 351 -5.13 -18.05 -10.09
CA SER A 351 -5.85 -17.00 -10.84
C SER A 351 -7.22 -16.68 -10.23
N VAL A 352 -7.97 -17.69 -9.78
CA VAL A 352 -9.27 -17.50 -9.10
C VAL A 352 -9.09 -16.72 -7.82
N PHE A 353 -8.11 -17.09 -6.99
CA PHE A 353 -7.77 -16.39 -5.75
C PHE A 353 -7.45 -14.92 -6.01
N GLY A 354 -6.61 -14.63 -7.00
CA GLY A 354 -6.30 -13.28 -7.45
C GLY A 354 -7.53 -12.48 -7.91
N SER A 355 -8.42 -13.12 -8.65
CA SER A 355 -9.62 -12.49 -9.20
C SER A 355 -10.67 -12.19 -8.12
N LEU A 356 -10.78 -13.05 -7.09
CA LEU A 356 -11.69 -12.82 -5.97
C LEU A 356 -11.34 -11.54 -5.20
N GLN A 357 -10.08 -11.13 -5.16
CA GLN A 357 -9.66 -9.88 -4.50
C GLN A 357 -10.18 -8.63 -5.21
N LEU A 358 -10.63 -8.71 -6.48
CA LEU A 358 -11.33 -7.60 -7.14
C LEU A 358 -12.66 -7.26 -6.45
N LEU A 359 -13.26 -8.20 -5.71
CA LEU A 359 -14.48 -7.94 -4.95
C LEU A 359 -14.26 -6.82 -3.92
N CYS A 360 -13.04 -6.63 -3.40
CA CYS A 360 -12.70 -5.54 -2.48
C CYS A 360 -12.91 -4.15 -3.11
N LEU A 361 -12.71 -3.98 -4.42
CA LEU A 361 -13.04 -2.72 -5.11
C LEU A 361 -14.54 -2.38 -5.06
N LEU A 362 -15.41 -3.39 -4.90
CA LEU A 362 -16.86 -3.21 -4.83
C LEU A 362 -17.36 -3.12 -3.38
N THR A 363 -16.85 -3.97 -2.49
CA THR A 363 -17.33 -4.09 -1.11
C THR A 363 -16.77 -2.99 -0.20
N CYS A 364 -15.50 -2.60 -0.34
CA CYS A 364 -14.89 -1.55 0.47
C CYS A 364 -15.60 -0.18 0.36
N PRO A 365 -15.93 0.36 -0.84
CA PRO A 365 -16.63 1.64 -0.93
C PRO A 365 -18.04 1.59 -0.34
N LEU A 366 -18.73 0.44 -0.36
CA LEU A 366 -20.01 0.27 0.31
C LEU A 366 -19.87 0.46 1.82
N ILE A 367 -18.84 -0.13 2.42
CA ILE A 367 -18.51 0.04 3.84
C ILE A 367 -18.19 1.51 4.14
N GLY A 368 -17.35 2.15 3.32
CA GLY A 368 -17.03 3.58 3.48
C GLY A 368 -18.24 4.50 3.33
N TYR A 369 -19.17 4.18 2.45
CA TYR A 369 -20.44 4.90 2.30
C TYR A 369 -21.31 4.80 3.55
N ILE A 370 -21.45 3.59 4.10
CA ILE A 370 -22.19 3.38 5.37
C ILE A 370 -21.53 4.18 6.50
N MET A 371 -20.19 4.23 6.54
CA MET A 371 -19.45 5.01 7.54
C MET A 371 -19.65 6.52 7.37
N ASP A 372 -19.58 7.04 6.14
CA ASP A 372 -19.87 8.45 5.86
C ASP A 372 -21.31 8.82 6.22
N TRP A 373 -22.27 7.90 6.03
CA TRP A 373 -23.66 8.10 6.44
C TRP A 373 -23.78 8.16 7.97
N ARG A 374 -23.19 7.20 8.69
CA ARG A 374 -23.20 7.17 10.16
C ARG A 374 -22.50 8.36 10.80
N MET A 375 -21.39 8.83 10.23
CA MET A 375 -20.70 10.02 10.75
C MET A 375 -21.54 11.29 10.57
N LYS A 376 -22.33 11.41 9.50
CA LYS A 376 -23.28 12.51 9.32
C LYS A 376 -24.40 12.48 10.35
N GLU A 377 -24.88 11.30 10.74
CA GLU A 377 -25.85 11.18 11.85
C GLU A 377 -25.22 11.65 13.17
N CYS A 378 -23.96 11.29 13.44
CA CYS A 378 -23.26 11.68 14.67
C CYS A 378 -22.96 13.20 14.79
N ASP A 379 -22.64 13.89 13.69
CA ASP A 379 -22.43 15.35 13.71
C ASP A 379 -23.72 16.11 14.07
N VAL A 380 -24.88 15.50 13.86
CA VAL A 380 -26.18 16.05 14.25
C VAL A 380 -26.49 15.78 15.73
N ASP A 381 -26.03 14.65 16.28
CA ASP A 381 -26.41 14.19 17.63
C ASP A 381 -25.34 14.39 18.73
N GLN A 382 -24.16 14.93 18.41
CA GLN A 382 -23.08 15.32 19.34
C GLN A 382 -22.65 14.23 20.37
N ARG A 383 -22.98 12.97 20.09
CA ARG A 383 -22.54 11.78 20.84
C ARG A 383 -21.93 10.80 19.85
N CYS A 384 -20.62 10.58 19.95
CA CYS A 384 -20.00 9.25 20.03
C CYS A 384 -18.50 9.28 19.68
N ALA A 385 -17.66 9.16 20.71
CA ALA A 385 -16.23 8.83 20.56
C ALA A 385 -15.99 7.39 20.00
N CYS A 386 -17.04 6.56 19.88
CA CYS A 386 -16.93 5.14 19.57
C CYS A 386 -16.75 4.83 18.07
N VAL A 387 -17.23 5.70 17.17
CA VAL A 387 -17.26 5.41 15.71
C VAL A 387 -15.88 5.53 15.05
N ARG A 388 -15.00 6.42 15.54
CA ARG A 388 -13.62 6.58 15.01
C ARG A 388 -12.74 5.33 15.22
N VAL A 389 -13.00 4.54 16.26
CA VAL A 389 -12.26 3.30 16.52
C VAL A 389 -12.68 2.20 15.54
N CYS A 390 -13.98 2.09 15.21
CA CYS A 390 -14.47 1.18 14.18
C CYS A 390 -13.92 1.48 12.78
N VAL A 391 -13.68 2.75 12.44
CA VAL A 391 -13.07 3.16 11.15
C VAL A 391 -11.67 2.56 10.98
N CYS A 392 -10.86 2.59 12.04
CA CYS A 392 -9.50 2.06 12.04
C CYS A 392 -9.48 0.52 12.03
N VAL A 393 -10.54 -0.13 12.53
CA VAL A 393 -10.68 -1.59 12.58
C VAL A 393 -11.30 -2.15 11.30
N CYS A 394 -12.34 -1.56 10.72
CA CYS A 394 -12.94 -2.00 9.45
C CYS A 394 -12.01 -1.78 8.25
N ALA A 395 -11.26 -0.66 8.23
CA ALA A 395 -10.18 -0.46 7.27
C ALA A 395 -9.05 -1.50 7.41
N ARG A 396 -8.85 -2.06 8.62
CA ARG A 396 -7.88 -3.15 8.86
C ARG A 396 -8.44 -4.51 8.49
N VAL A 397 -9.74 -4.76 8.69
CA VAL A 397 -10.41 -6.01 8.32
C VAL A 397 -10.45 -6.22 6.81
N CYS A 398 -10.72 -5.18 6.00
CA CYS A 398 -10.65 -5.27 4.53
C CYS A 398 -9.23 -5.40 3.95
N VAL A 399 -8.18 -5.25 4.77
CA VAL A 399 -6.78 -5.54 4.39
C VAL A 399 -6.40 -6.98 4.77
N THR A 400 -7.27 -7.69 5.50
CA THR A 400 -7.02 -9.03 6.05
C THR A 400 -7.99 -10.11 5.56
N GLU A 401 -8.97 -9.74 4.73
CA GLU A 401 -9.76 -10.63 3.87
C GLU A 401 -9.45 -10.27 2.41
#